data_AF-A0A4Q8QU68-F1
#
_entry.id   AF-A0A4Q8QU68-F1
#
_cell.length_a   1.000
_cell.length_b   1.000
_cell.length_c   1.000
_cell.angle_alpha   90.00
_cell.angle_beta   90.00
_cell.angle_gamma   90.00
#
_symmetry.space_group_name_H-M   'P 1'
#
loop_
_entity.id
_entity.type
_entity.pdbx_description
1 polymer ?
#
loop_
_entity_poly.entity_id
_entity_poly.type
_entity_poly.pdbx_seq_one_letter_code
_entity_poly.pdbx_strand_id
1 'polypeptide(L)'
;MVDLPTITIVLLHGAFAESLSNWKPVLELLLTKGYKVVAAPNPLRGVSSDAAYISSILKTIDGPIILVGHSYGGAVITNAANGNQSVKALVYVAAFAPDVGESVATLLRRFPGSTVEANTAAPILLADGSRDLYFQPDKFRAQYAADLSETETKLLALTQRPMGNAP
;
A
#
# COMPACT_ATOMS: atom_id res chain seq x y z
N MET A 1 -13.06 -22.04 29.00
CA MET A 1 -12.20 -21.06 28.31
C MET A 1 -13.03 -20.46 27.19
N VAL A 2 -13.21 -19.14 27.17
CA VAL A 2 -13.81 -18.48 26.00
C VAL A 2 -12.72 -18.46 24.93
N ASP A 3 -12.95 -19.14 23.81
CA ASP A 3 -12.05 -19.07 22.67
C ASP A 3 -12.06 -17.61 22.17
N LEU A 4 -10.93 -16.91 22.31
CA LEU A 4 -10.85 -15.54 21.84
C LEU A 4 -10.92 -15.59 20.30
N PRO A 5 -11.76 -14.75 19.67
CA PRO A 5 -11.92 -14.79 18.23
C PRO A 5 -10.57 -14.56 17.54
N THR A 6 -10.20 -15.45 16.62
CA THR A 6 -8.92 -15.38 15.91
C THR A 6 -8.81 -14.07 15.13
N ILE A 7 -7.80 -13.27 15.43
CA ILE A 7 -7.53 -12.01 14.71
C ILE A 7 -7.02 -12.32 13.31
N THR A 8 -7.55 -11.59 12.33
CA THR A 8 -7.02 -11.58 10.95
C THR A 8 -6.17 -10.33 10.72
N ILE A 9 -4.94 -10.52 10.25
CA ILE A 9 -4.03 -9.44 9.87
C ILE A 9 -4.19 -9.17 8.38
N VAL A 10 -4.56 -7.95 8.01
CA VAL A 10 -4.70 -7.54 6.61
C VAL A 10 -3.54 -6.61 6.27
N LEU A 11 -2.67 -7.04 5.36
CA LEU A 11 -1.50 -6.28 4.90
C LEU A 11 -1.81 -5.57 3.59
N LEU A 12 -1.50 -4.28 3.54
CA LEU A 12 -1.77 -3.41 2.39
C LEU A 12 -0.48 -2.76 1.88
N HIS A 13 -0.14 -3.05 0.63
CA HIS A 13 1.06 -2.50 0.00
C HIS A 13 0.92 -1.01 -0.36
N GLY A 14 2.07 -0.37 -0.54
CA GLY A 14 2.19 1.02 -0.99
C GLY A 14 2.10 1.18 -2.51
N ALA A 15 2.30 2.42 -2.97
CA ALA A 15 2.38 2.74 -4.39
C ALA A 15 3.57 2.00 -5.04
N PHE A 16 3.46 1.73 -6.35
CA PHE A 16 4.50 1.11 -7.18
C PHE A 16 4.85 -0.36 -6.87
N ALA A 17 4.27 -0.96 -5.83
CA ALA A 17 4.49 -2.37 -5.47
C ALA A 17 3.23 -3.24 -5.64
N GLU A 18 3.38 -4.54 -5.41
CA GLU A 18 2.28 -5.47 -5.19
C GLU A 18 2.43 -6.20 -3.85
N SER A 19 1.41 -6.95 -3.45
CA SER A 19 1.33 -7.58 -2.13
C SER A 19 2.56 -8.42 -1.75
N LEU A 20 3.04 -9.29 -2.64
CA LEU A 20 4.12 -10.23 -2.33
C LEU A 20 5.47 -9.50 -2.23
N SER A 21 5.83 -8.67 -3.19
CA SER A 21 7.05 -7.86 -3.18
C SER A 21 7.13 -6.94 -1.97
N ASN A 22 6.00 -6.38 -1.52
CA ASN A 22 6.01 -5.50 -0.35
C ASN A 22 6.06 -6.27 0.98
N TRP A 23 5.47 -7.47 1.05
CA TRP A 23 5.20 -8.15 2.33
C TRP A 23 5.77 -9.57 2.46
N LYS A 24 6.48 -10.12 1.48
CA LYS A 24 6.91 -11.53 1.48
C LYS A 24 7.54 -11.99 2.81
N PRO A 25 8.57 -11.29 3.38
CA PRO A 25 9.15 -11.73 4.64
C PRO A 25 8.17 -11.68 5.83
N VAL A 26 7.25 -10.72 5.83
CA VAL A 26 6.20 -10.58 6.85
C VAL A 26 5.15 -11.67 6.72
N LEU A 27 4.74 -11.99 5.49
CA LEU A 27 3.80 -13.07 5.19
C LEU A 27 4.37 -14.42 5.63
N GLU A 28 5.62 -14.71 5.30
CA GLU A 28 6.32 -15.95 5.72
C GLU A 28 6.39 -16.08 7.25
N LEU A 29 6.71 -14.97 7.94
CA LEU A 29 6.79 -14.93 9.40
C LEU A 29 5.40 -15.14 10.06
N LEU A 30 4.37 -14.45 9.58
CA LEU A 30 3.01 -14.55 10.11
C LEU A 30 2.42 -15.95 9.87
N LEU A 31 2.66 -16.51 8.68
CA LEU A 31 2.27 -17.87 8.34
C LEU A 31 2.91 -18.90 9.27
N THR A 32 4.22 -18.77 9.50
CA THR A 32 4.98 -19.67 10.40
C THR A 32 4.49 -19.58 11.85
N LYS A 33 4.02 -18.40 12.28
CA LYS A 33 3.43 -18.18 13.61
C LYS A 33 1.96 -18.59 13.71
N GLY A 34 1.34 -19.07 12.63
CA GLY A 34 -0.04 -19.54 12.61
C GLY A 34 -1.10 -18.43 12.65
N TYR A 35 -0.75 -17.19 12.31
CA TYR A 35 -1.73 -16.11 12.20
C TYR A 35 -2.56 -16.24 10.92
N LYS A 36 -3.86 -15.88 11.02
CA LYS A 36 -4.66 -15.60 9.82
C LYS A 36 -4.16 -14.31 9.20
N VAL A 37 -3.76 -14.37 7.93
CA VAL A 37 -3.21 -13.21 7.21
C VAL A 37 -3.81 -13.11 5.82
N VAL A 38 -4.12 -11.89 5.40
CA VAL A 38 -4.59 -11.53 4.04
C VAL A 38 -3.67 -10.45 3.49
N ALA A 39 -3.02 -10.72 2.36
CA ALA A 39 -2.25 -9.72 1.63
C ALA A 39 -3.17 -9.06 0.58
N ALA A 40 -3.92 -8.03 0.99
CA ALA A 40 -4.95 -7.44 0.15
C ALA A 40 -4.33 -6.65 -1.02
N PRO A 41 -4.77 -6.87 -2.27
CA PRO A 41 -4.24 -6.14 -3.42
C PRO A 41 -4.76 -4.70 -3.38
N ASN A 42 -3.87 -3.73 -3.45
CA ASN A 42 -4.23 -2.33 -3.54
C ASN A 42 -4.32 -1.95 -5.03
N PRO A 43 -5.48 -1.50 -5.56
CA PRO A 43 -5.63 -1.21 -6.99
C PRO A 43 -4.78 -0.04 -7.50
N LEU A 44 -4.34 0.84 -6.58
CA LEU A 44 -3.54 2.04 -6.85
C LEU A 44 -4.23 3.00 -7.82
N ARG A 45 -5.54 3.22 -7.65
CA ARG A 45 -6.35 4.09 -8.51
C ARG A 45 -6.79 5.38 -7.83
N GLY A 46 -6.52 5.52 -6.54
CA GLY A 46 -6.84 6.72 -5.78
C GLY A 46 -7.36 6.37 -4.40
N VAL A 47 -7.07 7.22 -3.40
CA VAL A 47 -7.29 6.85 -1.98
C VAL A 47 -8.75 6.44 -1.72
N SER A 48 -9.71 7.18 -2.28
CA SER A 48 -11.13 6.89 -2.09
C SER A 48 -11.59 5.60 -2.78
N SER A 49 -11.19 5.37 -4.03
CA SER A 49 -11.56 4.15 -4.77
C SER A 49 -10.88 2.91 -4.18
N ASP A 50 -9.60 3.05 -3.80
CA ASP A 50 -8.82 1.98 -3.21
C ASP A 50 -9.35 1.64 -1.82
N ALA A 51 -9.71 2.64 -1.01
CA ALA A 51 -10.32 2.43 0.29
C ALA A 51 -11.69 1.73 0.19
N ALA A 52 -12.51 2.07 -0.81
CA ALA A 52 -13.78 1.38 -1.06
C ALA A 52 -13.58 -0.09 -1.44
N TYR A 53 -12.58 -0.38 -2.28
CA TYR A 53 -12.20 -1.74 -2.63
C TYR A 53 -11.72 -2.53 -1.41
N ILE A 54 -10.82 -1.96 -0.60
CA ILE A 54 -10.33 -2.61 0.62
C ILE A 54 -11.44 -2.79 1.64
N SER A 55 -12.31 -1.80 1.85
CA SER A 55 -13.48 -1.93 2.71
C SER A 55 -14.37 -3.11 2.30
N SER A 56 -14.49 -3.39 1.00
CA SER A 56 -15.22 -4.54 0.50
C SER A 56 -14.56 -5.88 0.89
N ILE A 57 -13.23 -5.97 0.87
CA ILE A 57 -12.49 -7.13 1.39
C ILE A 57 -12.70 -7.27 2.91
N LEU A 58 -12.62 -6.17 3.67
CA LEU A 58 -12.76 -6.24 5.13
C LEU A 58 -14.12 -6.75 5.58
N LYS A 59 -15.19 -6.50 4.79
CA LYS A 59 -16.54 -7.00 5.06
C LYS A 59 -16.69 -8.51 4.89
N THR A 60 -15.77 -9.18 4.20
CA THR A 60 -15.79 -10.64 4.04
C THR A 60 -15.02 -11.37 5.13
N ILE A 61 -14.40 -10.64 6.07
CA ILE A 61 -13.59 -11.22 7.14
C ILE A 61 -14.41 -11.25 8.42
N ASP A 62 -14.64 -12.46 8.93
CA ASP A 62 -15.28 -12.66 10.23
C ASP A 62 -14.30 -12.39 11.38
N GLY A 63 -14.75 -11.66 12.39
CA GLY A 63 -14.00 -11.42 13.62
C GLY A 63 -13.08 -10.19 13.59
N PRO A 64 -12.20 -10.04 14.59
CA PRO A 64 -11.36 -8.85 14.74
C PRO A 64 -10.26 -8.78 13.68
N ILE A 65 -10.00 -7.55 13.20
CA ILE A 65 -9.04 -7.25 12.14
C ILE A 65 -7.96 -6.30 12.65
N ILE A 66 -6.71 -6.58 12.31
CA ILE A 66 -5.61 -5.60 12.35
C ILE A 66 -5.29 -5.22 10.91
N LEU A 67 -5.38 -3.94 10.59
CA LEU A 67 -5.15 -3.43 9.24
C LEU A 67 -3.81 -2.70 9.18
N VAL A 68 -2.91 -3.18 8.33
CA VAL A 68 -1.52 -2.74 8.23
C VAL A 68 -1.29 -2.10 6.86
N GLY A 69 -0.79 -0.87 6.82
CA GLY A 69 -0.56 -0.13 5.58
C GLY A 69 0.89 0.34 5.48
N HIS A 70 1.53 0.09 4.34
CA HIS A 70 2.85 0.63 4.01
C HIS A 70 2.74 1.86 3.11
N SER A 71 3.52 2.91 3.37
CA SER A 71 3.60 4.10 2.51
C SER A 71 2.21 4.68 2.16
N TYR A 72 1.87 4.80 0.88
CA TYR A 72 0.53 5.15 0.36
C TYR A 72 -0.61 4.35 1.01
N GLY A 73 -0.38 3.07 1.31
CA GLY A 73 -1.34 2.20 1.95
C GLY A 73 -1.85 2.72 3.29
N GLY A 74 -1.06 3.53 4.01
CA GLY A 74 -1.49 4.21 5.24
C GLY A 74 -2.75 5.08 5.06
N ALA A 75 -2.77 5.90 4.00
CA ALA A 75 -3.91 6.73 3.68
C ALA A 75 -5.14 5.87 3.30
N VAL A 76 -4.91 4.78 2.57
CA VAL A 76 -5.97 3.84 2.17
C VAL A 76 -6.58 3.14 3.40
N ILE A 77 -5.76 2.58 4.30
CA ILE A 77 -6.27 1.86 5.48
C ILE A 77 -7.05 2.78 6.43
N THR A 78 -6.63 4.05 6.54
CA THR A 78 -7.31 5.06 7.35
C THR A 78 -8.75 5.27 6.88
N ASN A 79 -8.93 5.37 5.56
CA ASN A 79 -10.25 5.55 4.95
C ASN A 79 -11.07 4.26 4.92
N ALA A 80 -10.42 3.11 4.64
CA ALA A 80 -11.09 1.81 4.52
C ALA A 80 -11.67 1.29 5.85
N ALA A 81 -11.02 1.64 6.97
CA ALA A 81 -11.45 1.25 8.29
C ALA A 81 -12.64 2.06 8.83
N ASN A 82 -12.95 3.21 8.23
CA ASN A 82 -13.99 4.10 8.73
C ASN A 82 -15.35 3.37 8.77
N GLY A 83 -16.01 3.42 9.94
CA GLY A 83 -17.28 2.74 10.19
C GLY A 83 -17.20 1.20 10.31
N ASN A 84 -16.02 0.59 10.19
CA ASN A 84 -15.86 -0.86 10.32
C ASN A 84 -15.47 -1.25 11.76
N GLN A 85 -16.45 -1.69 12.55
CA GLN A 85 -16.25 -2.10 13.94
C GLN A 85 -15.37 -3.36 14.11
N SER A 86 -15.17 -4.16 13.07
CA SER A 86 -14.28 -5.31 13.11
C SER A 86 -12.81 -4.90 13.14
N VAL A 87 -12.45 -3.72 12.61
CA VAL A 87 -11.07 -3.21 12.67
C VAL A 87 -10.75 -2.74 14.09
N LYS A 88 -9.78 -3.39 14.73
CA LYS A 88 -9.37 -3.14 16.11
C LYS A 88 -8.10 -2.32 16.24
N ALA A 89 -7.27 -2.30 15.20
CA ALA A 89 -6.06 -1.50 15.16
C ALA A 89 -5.67 -1.16 13.72
N LEU A 90 -5.05 0.01 13.56
CA LEU A 90 -4.34 0.42 12.36
C LEU A 90 -2.83 0.42 12.65
N VAL A 91 -2.05 -0.16 11.75
CA VAL A 91 -0.59 -0.18 11.84
C VAL A 91 -0.02 0.52 10.62
N TYR A 92 0.76 1.57 10.86
CA TYR A 92 1.37 2.40 9.82
C TYR A 92 2.86 2.06 9.71
N VAL A 93 3.26 1.47 8.58
CA VAL A 93 4.66 1.10 8.32
C VAL A 93 5.24 2.08 7.33
N ALA A 94 6.08 3.02 7.79
CA ALA A 94 6.64 4.10 6.96
C ALA A 94 5.56 4.75 6.06
N ALA A 95 4.38 5.01 6.64
CA ALA A 95 3.16 5.26 5.90
C ALA A 95 2.62 6.67 6.10
N PHE A 96 1.88 7.16 5.11
CA PHE A 96 1.13 8.41 5.26
C PHE A 96 -0.04 8.19 6.22
N ALA A 97 -0.19 9.08 7.20
CA ALA A 97 -1.35 9.16 8.08
C ALA A 97 -1.96 10.57 7.96
N PRO A 98 -2.71 10.86 6.88
CA PRO A 98 -3.22 12.19 6.63
C PRO A 98 -4.32 12.59 7.63
N ASP A 99 -4.30 13.85 8.06
CA ASP A 99 -5.44 14.46 8.74
C ASP A 99 -6.59 14.75 7.77
N VAL A 100 -7.77 15.06 8.32
CA VAL A 100 -8.94 15.45 7.51
C VAL A 100 -8.60 16.66 6.63
N GLY A 101 -8.77 16.50 5.32
CA GLY A 101 -8.48 17.53 4.33
C GLY A 101 -7.05 17.50 3.78
N GLU A 102 -6.15 16.70 4.35
CA GLU A 102 -4.82 16.48 3.79
C GLU A 102 -4.86 15.41 2.68
N SER A 103 -3.93 15.53 1.72
CA SER A 103 -3.75 14.55 0.65
C SER A 103 -2.34 13.98 0.67
N VAL A 104 -2.18 12.75 0.18
CA VAL A 104 -0.85 12.13 0.01
C VAL A 104 0.06 13.02 -0.85
N ALA A 105 -0.49 13.63 -1.91
CA ALA A 105 0.25 14.51 -2.81
C ALA A 105 0.74 15.79 -2.10
N THR A 106 -0.07 16.36 -1.20
CA THR A 106 0.32 17.53 -0.39
C THR A 106 1.38 17.14 0.64
N LEU A 107 1.19 16.00 1.33
CA LEU A 107 2.13 15.51 2.33
C LEU A 107 3.49 15.15 1.74
N LEU A 108 3.50 14.57 0.54
CA LEU A 108 4.73 14.25 -0.20
C LEU A 108 5.58 15.49 -0.48
N ARG A 109 4.95 16.65 -0.69
CA ARG A 109 5.62 17.93 -0.97
C ARG A 109 5.81 18.81 0.26
N ARG A 110 5.29 18.41 1.42
CA ARG A 110 5.27 19.24 2.63
C ARG A 110 6.66 19.57 3.14
N PHE A 111 7.59 18.63 3.00
CA PHE A 111 8.98 18.78 3.45
C PHE A 111 9.95 18.63 2.29
N PRO A 112 11.07 19.38 2.28
CA PRO A 112 12.09 19.26 1.25
C PRO A 112 12.75 17.87 1.29
N GLY A 113 13.24 17.41 0.13
CA GLY A 113 14.02 16.17 0.02
C GLY A 113 13.27 15.00 -0.61
N SER A 114 11.96 15.12 -0.87
CA SER A 114 11.25 14.12 -1.67
C SER A 114 11.77 14.11 -3.11
N THR A 115 12.25 12.95 -3.56
CA THR A 115 12.72 12.71 -4.93
C THR A 115 11.72 11.87 -5.75
N VAL A 116 10.56 11.52 -5.18
CA VAL A 116 9.56 10.65 -5.82
C VAL A 116 9.16 11.18 -7.19
N GLU A 117 8.81 12.47 -7.27
CA GLU A 117 8.35 13.08 -8.53
C GLU A 117 9.48 13.16 -9.56
N ALA A 118 10.69 13.54 -9.12
CA ALA A 118 11.86 13.65 -9.99
C ALA A 118 12.31 12.29 -10.58
N ASN A 119 12.07 11.20 -9.86
CA ASN A 119 12.43 9.84 -10.26
C ASN A 119 11.28 9.09 -10.95
N THR A 120 10.12 9.73 -11.14
CA THR A 120 9.00 9.17 -11.89
C THR A 120 9.29 9.29 -13.40
N ALA A 121 8.96 8.26 -14.17
CA ALA A 121 9.07 8.25 -15.63
C ALA A 121 7.97 9.12 -16.28
N ALA A 122 8.07 9.35 -17.59
CA ALA A 122 6.97 9.94 -18.34
C ALA A 122 5.70 9.08 -18.15
N PRO A 123 4.54 9.68 -17.86
CA PRO A 123 3.31 8.92 -17.62
C PRO A 123 2.89 8.16 -18.87
N ILE A 124 2.29 6.98 -18.67
CA ILE A 124 1.53 6.31 -19.72
C ILE A 124 0.13 6.94 -19.75
N LEU A 125 -0.26 7.46 -20.91
CA LEU A 125 -1.61 7.99 -21.14
C LEU A 125 -2.55 6.82 -21.43
N LEU A 126 -3.62 6.71 -20.64
CA LEU A 126 -4.63 5.67 -20.80
C LEU A 126 -5.77 6.16 -21.72
N ALA A 127 -6.52 5.20 -22.26
CA ALA A 127 -7.60 5.48 -23.21
C ALA A 127 -8.75 6.32 -22.61
N ASP A 128 -8.93 6.27 -21.29
CA ASP A 128 -9.93 7.05 -20.55
C ASP A 128 -9.42 8.46 -20.16
N GLY A 129 -8.20 8.83 -20.59
CA GLY A 129 -7.57 10.10 -20.29
C GLY A 129 -6.84 10.15 -18.94
N SER A 130 -6.93 9.09 -18.12
CA SER A 130 -6.13 8.95 -16.91
C SER A 130 -4.68 8.60 -17.22
N ARG A 131 -3.82 8.64 -16.20
CA ARG A 131 -2.38 8.42 -16.35
C ARG A 131 -1.89 7.35 -15.39
N ASP A 132 -1.01 6.50 -15.90
CA ASP A 132 -0.26 5.53 -15.09
C ASP A 132 1.18 6.04 -14.87
N LEU A 133 1.58 6.10 -13.61
CA LEU A 133 2.92 6.50 -13.18
C LEU A 133 3.76 5.28 -12.81
N TYR A 134 5.05 5.38 -13.10
CA TYR A 134 6.09 4.41 -12.76
C TYR A 134 7.34 5.14 -12.32
N PHE A 135 8.17 4.54 -11.46
CA PHE A 135 9.55 5.01 -11.31
C PHE A 135 10.38 4.63 -12.53
N GLN A 136 11.34 5.49 -12.88
CA GLN A 136 12.37 5.20 -13.86
C GLN A 136 13.16 3.95 -13.43
N PRO A 137 13.30 2.91 -14.28
CA PRO A 137 13.90 1.65 -13.87
C PRO A 137 15.32 1.78 -13.30
N ASP A 138 16.14 2.69 -13.83
CA ASP A 138 17.50 2.95 -13.36
C ASP A 138 17.55 3.74 -12.03
N LYS A 139 16.47 4.42 -11.67
CA LYS A 139 16.31 5.14 -10.39
C LYS A 139 15.60 4.31 -9.33
N PHE A 140 14.90 3.25 -9.71
CA PHE A 140 14.03 2.46 -8.83
C PHE A 140 14.74 2.03 -7.55
N ARG A 141 15.93 1.44 -7.65
CA ARG A 141 16.69 0.96 -6.49
C ARG A 141 16.91 2.06 -5.46
N ALA A 142 17.49 3.19 -5.87
CA ALA A 142 17.78 4.29 -4.97
C ALA A 142 16.51 4.94 -4.40
N GLN A 143 15.42 4.96 -5.18
CA GLN A 143 14.17 5.59 -4.78
C GLN A 143 13.30 4.72 -3.85
N TYR A 144 13.28 3.40 -4.06
CA TYR A 144 12.25 2.52 -3.47
C TYR A 144 12.82 1.47 -2.52
N ALA A 145 13.99 0.92 -2.81
CA ALA A 145 14.53 -0.25 -2.11
C ALA A 145 16.07 -0.25 -2.10
N ALA A 146 16.65 0.82 -1.53
CA ALA A 146 18.08 1.09 -1.62
C ALA A 146 18.94 0.07 -0.84
N ASP A 147 18.33 -0.64 0.09
CA ASP A 147 18.89 -1.69 0.94
C ASP A 147 18.84 -3.09 0.30
N LEU A 148 18.03 -3.28 -0.76
CA LEU A 148 17.96 -4.55 -1.48
C LEU A 148 19.07 -4.69 -2.54
N SER A 149 19.28 -5.94 -2.96
CA SER A 149 20.27 -6.26 -3.99
C SER A 149 19.91 -5.64 -5.34
N GLU A 150 20.92 -5.42 -6.19
CA GLU A 150 20.69 -4.90 -7.54
C GLU A 150 19.82 -5.83 -8.39
N THR A 151 20.06 -7.14 -8.30
CA THR A 151 19.26 -8.15 -9.01
C THR A 151 17.79 -8.11 -8.59
N GLU A 152 17.52 -8.05 -7.29
CA GLU A 152 16.16 -8.01 -6.77
C GLU A 152 15.45 -6.71 -7.17
N THR A 153 16.10 -5.56 -7.01
CA THR A 153 15.50 -4.27 -7.39
C THR A 153 15.30 -4.12 -8.89
N LYS A 154 16.12 -4.75 -9.73
CA LYS A 154 15.84 -4.86 -11.18
C LYS A 154 14.56 -5.64 -11.46
N LEU A 155 14.33 -6.75 -10.76
CA LEU A 155 13.08 -7.51 -10.90
C LEU A 155 11.88 -6.69 -10.43
N LEU A 156 11.98 -6.02 -9.28
CA LEU A 156 10.94 -5.15 -8.76
C LEU A 156 10.63 -3.97 -9.69
N ALA A 157 11.66 -3.37 -10.30
CA ALA A 157 11.49 -2.30 -11.28
C ALA A 157 10.71 -2.76 -12.53
N LEU A 158 10.87 -4.04 -12.94
CA LEU A 158 10.16 -4.64 -14.06
C LEU A 158 8.71 -5.02 -13.74
N THR A 159 8.38 -5.24 -12.47
CA THR A 159 7.05 -5.71 -12.01
C THR A 159 6.25 -4.66 -11.25
N GLN A 160 6.67 -3.38 -11.33
CA GLN A 160 5.96 -2.26 -10.72
C GLN A 160 4.47 -2.28 -11.06
N ARG A 161 3.63 -2.04 -10.05
CA ARG A 161 2.22 -1.72 -10.28
C ARG A 161 2.09 -0.22 -10.52
N PRO A 162 1.46 0.22 -11.62
CA PRO A 162 1.33 1.65 -11.87
C PRO A 162 0.51 2.33 -10.79
N MET A 163 0.95 3.52 -10.39
CA MET A 163 0.14 4.42 -9.57
C MET A 163 -0.72 5.28 -10.51
N GLY A 164 -2.03 5.17 -10.36
CA GLY A 164 -2.98 5.99 -11.11
C GLY A 164 -2.91 7.46 -10.68
N ASN A 165 -2.96 8.34 -11.65
CA ASN A 165 -3.11 9.77 -11.46
C ASN A 165 -4.25 10.26 -12.36
N ALA A 166 -5.33 10.74 -11.74
CA ALA A 166 -6.40 11.41 -12.46
C ALA A 166 -5.90 12.77 -12.97
N PRO A 167 -6.38 13.25 -14.13
CA PRO A 167 -5.96 14.53 -14.70
C PRO A 167 -6.28 15.74 -13.81
#